data_AF-A0AAW9Q1A1-F1
#
_entry.id   AF-A0AAW9Q1A1-F1
#
_cell.length_a   1.000
_cell.length_b   1.000
_cell.length_c   1.000
_cell.angle_alpha   90.00
_cell.angle_beta   90.00
_cell.angle_gamma   90.00
#
_symmetry.space_group_name_H-M   'P 1'
#
loop_
_entity.id
_entity.type
_entity.pdbx_description
1 polymer ?
#
loop_
_entity_poly.entity_id
_entity_poly.type
_entity_poly.pdbx_seq_one_letter_code
_entity_poly.pdbx_strand_id
1 'polypeptide(L)'
;MLIEVTDQEYQALKLLGIGKLTNSVWVDKHQAARIIGKSTETLKKLRESGKLLAGIHYQNMGRTSIRYNAYLLQDWVANQHDPNAHLRAIENWQKSLPSNLKNRNLPK
;
A
#
# COMPACT_ATOMS: atom_id res chain seq x y z
N MET A 1 -5.19 3.46 -18.03
CA MET A 1 -4.15 4.39 -18.51
C MET A 1 -2.88 3.99 -17.77
N LEU A 2 -2.02 3.20 -18.42
CA LEU A 2 -0.69 2.89 -17.87
C LEU A 2 0.13 4.17 -17.99
N ILE A 3 0.62 4.67 -16.86
CA ILE A 3 1.48 5.86 -16.83
C ILE A 3 2.83 5.39 -17.37
N GLU A 4 3.19 5.81 -18.58
CA GLU A 4 4.52 5.57 -19.12
C GLU A 4 5.49 6.49 -18.39
N VAL A 5 6.21 5.93 -17.43
CA VAL A 5 7.23 6.64 -16.66
C VAL A 5 8.47 6.76 -17.54
N THR A 6 9.03 7.96 -17.68
CA THR A 6 10.21 8.18 -18.53
C THR A 6 11.45 7.46 -17.96
N ASP A 7 12.43 7.12 -18.80
CA ASP A 7 13.65 6.41 -18.37
C ASP A 7 14.37 7.18 -17.25
N GLN A 8 14.36 8.52 -17.32
CA GLN A 8 15.00 9.39 -16.35
C GLN A 8 14.30 9.37 -14.98
N GLU A 9 12.97 9.35 -14.97
CA GLU A 9 12.17 9.14 -13.75
C GLU A 9 12.35 7.74 -13.18
N TYR A 10 12.46 6.72 -14.04
CA TYR A 10 12.76 5.35 -13.61
C TYR A 10 14.13 5.25 -12.93
N GLN A 11 15.18 5.89 -13.48
CA GLN A 11 16.49 5.93 -12.84
C GLN A 11 16.47 6.70 -11.51
N ALA A 12 15.73 7.80 -11.42
CA ALA A 12 15.56 8.55 -10.17
C ALA A 12 14.84 7.71 -9.10
N LEU A 13 13.78 7.00 -9.47
CA LEU A 13 13.09 6.05 -8.60
C LEU A 13 14.01 4.90 -8.18
N LYS A 14 14.84 4.40 -9.08
CA LYS A 14 15.82 3.34 -8.81
C LYS A 14 16.91 3.78 -7.83
N LEU A 15 17.44 5.00 -7.98
CA LEU A 15 18.43 5.58 -7.06
C LEU A 15 17.86 5.84 -5.66
N LEU A 16 16.56 6.13 -5.55
CA LEU A 16 15.85 6.24 -4.28
C LEU A 16 15.50 4.87 -3.64
N GLY A 17 15.85 3.76 -4.27
CA GLY A 17 15.49 2.40 -3.82
C GLY A 17 14.03 2.01 -4.11
N ILE A 18 13.38 2.73 -5.04
CA ILE A 18 11.99 2.58 -5.50
C ILE A 18 11.97 1.85 -6.88
N GLY A 19 13.14 1.44 -7.39
CA GLY A 19 13.38 0.85 -8.71
C GLY A 19 12.91 -0.60 -8.88
N LYS A 20 11.68 -0.87 -8.47
CA LYS A 20 10.78 -1.90 -8.97
C LYS A 20 9.48 -1.73 -8.19
N LEU A 21 8.74 -0.67 -8.51
CA LEU A 21 7.28 -0.78 -8.39
C LEU A 21 6.84 -1.80 -9.45
N THR A 22 7.06 -3.09 -9.17
CA THR A 22 6.12 -4.09 -9.67
C THR A 22 4.74 -3.53 -9.37
N ASN A 23 3.79 -3.63 -10.28
CA ASN A 23 2.38 -3.28 -10.06
C ASN A 23 1.72 -3.96 -8.83
N SER A 24 2.50 -4.66 -8.01
CA SER A 24 2.13 -5.13 -6.69
C SER A 24 2.17 -3.98 -5.68
N VAL A 25 0.99 -3.60 -5.21
CA VAL A 25 0.75 -2.71 -4.06
C VAL A 25 1.45 -3.21 -2.77
N TRP A 26 1.94 -4.45 -2.76
CA TRP A 26 2.46 -5.15 -1.59
C TRP A 26 3.99 -5.10 -1.49
N VAL A 27 4.49 -4.47 -0.43
CA VAL A 27 5.93 -4.26 -0.18
C VAL A 27 6.40 -4.95 1.10
N ASP A 28 7.72 -5.15 1.25
CA ASP A 28 8.30 -5.73 2.46
C ASP A 28 8.42 -4.71 3.61
N LYS A 29 8.82 -5.19 4.80
CA LYS A 29 8.93 -4.37 6.01
C LYS A 29 9.90 -3.18 5.88
N HIS A 30 11.00 -3.32 5.13
CA HIS A 30 11.99 -2.26 4.96
C HIS A 30 11.46 -1.14 4.07
N GLN A 31 10.80 -1.50 2.96
CA GLN A 31 10.15 -0.52 2.11
C GLN A 31 8.96 0.15 2.80
N ALA A 32 8.14 -0.62 3.53
CA ALA A 32 7.04 -0.10 4.33
C ALA A 32 7.54 0.90 5.40
N ALA A 33 8.61 0.56 6.11
CA ALA A 33 9.26 1.43 7.09
C ALA A 33 9.73 2.76 6.45
N ARG A 34 10.30 2.69 5.24
CA ARG A 34 10.69 3.87 4.46
C ARG A 34 9.49 4.74 4.08
N ILE A 35 8.38 4.13 3.63
CA ILE A 35 7.14 4.85 3.27
C ILE A 35 6.60 5.63 4.47
N ILE A 36 6.56 5.02 5.65
CA ILE A 36 6.05 5.69 6.85
C ILE A 36 7.06 6.63 7.52
N GLY A 37 8.30 6.68 7.02
CA GLY A 37 9.38 7.47 7.61
C GLY A 37 9.75 7.03 9.03
N LYS A 38 9.61 5.75 9.37
CA LYS A 38 9.90 5.20 10.71
C LYS A 38 10.72 3.91 10.62
N SER A 39 11.23 3.42 11.74
CA SER A 39 11.97 2.16 11.77
C SER A 39 11.05 0.95 11.58
N THR A 40 11.63 -0.19 11.19
CA THR A 40 10.91 -1.47 11.12
C THR A 40 10.34 -1.91 12.46
N GLU A 41 11.02 -1.56 13.56
CA GLU A 41 10.54 -1.81 14.92
C GLU A 41 9.29 -0.97 15.24
N THR A 42 9.27 0.30 14.83
CA THR A 42 8.07 1.13 14.98
C THR A 42 6.93 0.62 14.10
N LEU A 43 7.21 0.19 12.86
CA LEU A 43 6.21 -0.45 12.00
C LEU A 43 5.61 -1.70 12.67
N LYS A 44 6.44 -2.52 13.32
CA LYS A 44 6.00 -3.68 14.10
C LYS A 44 5.08 -3.26 15.26
N LYS A 45 5.47 -2.24 16.03
CA LYS A 45 4.64 -1.71 17.13
C LYS A 45 3.30 -1.17 16.64
N LEU A 46 3.28 -0.44 15.52
CA LEU A 46 2.04 0.08 14.93
C LEU A 46 1.08 -1.06 14.57
N ARG A 47 1.62 -2.13 13.98
CA ARG A 47 0.86 -3.36 13.67
C ARG A 47 0.33 -4.04 14.95
N GLU A 48 1.17 -4.24 15.95
CA GLU A 48 0.80 -4.89 17.22
C GLU A 48 -0.20 -4.06 18.04
N SER A 49 -0.15 -2.73 17.92
CA SER A 49 -1.09 -1.82 18.58
C SER A 49 -2.47 -1.72 17.90
N GLY A 50 -2.66 -2.36 16.74
CA GLY A 50 -3.91 -2.30 15.98
C GLY A 50 -4.11 -1.03 15.14
N LYS A 51 -3.13 -0.10 15.12
CA LYS A 51 -3.17 1.09 14.25
C LYS A 51 -3.11 0.75 12.77
N LEU A 52 -2.45 -0.37 12.43
CA LEU A 52 -2.46 -0.96 11.10
C LEU A 52 -3.27 -2.24 11.15
N LEU A 53 -4.27 -2.35 10.28
CA LEU A 53 -5.22 -3.46 10.26
C LEU A 53 -4.78 -4.60 9.33
N ALA A 54 -4.90 -5.84 9.82
CA ALA A 54 -4.67 -7.05 9.03
C ALA A 54 -5.68 -7.14 7.87
N GLY A 55 -5.25 -7.65 6.71
CA GLY A 55 -6.08 -7.76 5.51
C GLY A 55 -6.24 -6.46 4.73
N ILE A 56 -6.01 -5.30 5.37
CA ILE A 56 -6.10 -3.96 4.77
C ILE A 56 -4.70 -3.39 4.56
N HIS A 57 -3.98 -3.12 5.66
CA HIS A 57 -2.66 -2.49 5.64
C HIS A 57 -1.53 -3.50 5.47
N TYR A 58 -1.74 -4.73 5.93
CA TYR A 58 -0.76 -5.80 5.80
C TYR A 58 -1.43 -7.15 5.64
N GLN A 59 -0.74 -8.09 5.01
CA GLN A 59 -1.14 -9.48 4.89
C GLN A 59 0.00 -10.41 5.28
N ASN A 60 -0.35 -11.52 5.91
CA ASN A 60 0.58 -12.62 6.14
C ASN A 60 0.62 -13.47 4.86
N MET A 61 1.74 -13.43 4.13
CA MET A 61 1.98 -14.24 2.93
C MET A 61 2.57 -15.62 3.27
N GLY A 62 2.60 -15.99 4.55
CA GLY A 62 3.13 -17.26 5.07
C GLY A 62 3.36 -17.18 6.57
N ARG A 63 4.08 -18.18 7.12
CA ARG A 63 4.36 -18.27 8.57
C ARG A 63 5.12 -17.06 9.14
N THR A 64 6.02 -16.48 8.36
CA THR A 64 6.93 -15.40 8.82
C THR A 64 6.96 -14.19 7.89
N SER A 65 6.33 -14.28 6.72
CA SER A 65 6.42 -13.24 5.69
C SER A 65 5.20 -12.32 5.77
N ILE A 66 5.43 -11.05 6.09
CA ILE A 66 4.41 -10.00 6.11
C ILE A 66 4.68 -9.04 4.94
N ARG A 67 3.63 -8.75 4.18
CA ARG A 67 3.65 -7.70 3.15
C ARG A 67 2.69 -6.58 3.53
N TYR A 68 3.04 -5.37 3.14
CA TYR A 68 2.30 -4.15 3.48
C TYR A 68 1.75 -3.48 2.23
N ASN A 69 0.55 -2.93 2.33
CA ASN A 69 -0.07 -2.15 1.28
C ASN A 69 0.57 -0.76 1.22
N ALA A 70 1.45 -0.54 0.24
CA ALA A 70 2.20 0.70 0.09
C ALA A 70 1.28 1.92 -0.07
N TYR A 71 0.21 1.78 -0.86
CA TYR A 71 -0.75 2.85 -1.11
C TYR A 71 -1.46 3.29 0.17
N LEU A 72 -2.02 2.35 0.92
CA LEU A 72 -2.72 2.65 2.17
C LEU A 72 -1.76 3.13 3.26
N LEU A 73 -0.52 2.65 3.29
CA LEU A 73 0.48 3.20 4.22
C LEU A 73 0.83 4.65 3.91
N GLN A 74 0.96 5.01 2.64
CA GLN A 74 1.22 6.40 2.24
C GLN A 74 0.04 7.31 2.60
N ASP A 75 -1.19 6.87 2.30
CA ASP A 75 -2.40 7.61 2.67
C ASP A 75 -2.54 7.74 4.20
N TRP A 76 -2.25 6.65 4.93
CA TRP A 76 -2.29 6.66 6.39
C TRP A 76 -1.34 7.70 6.98
N VAL A 77 -0.14 7.86 6.42
CA VAL A 77 0.84 8.89 6.85
C VAL A 77 0.31 10.30 6.57
N ALA A 78 -0.28 10.52 5.39
CA ALA A 78 -0.82 11.83 5.01
C ALA A 78 -2.04 12.21 5.87
N ASN A 79 -2.86 11.23 6.27
CA ASN A 79 -4.14 11.41 6.94
C ASN A 79 -4.13 10.94 8.41
N GLN A 80 -2.97 10.91 9.10
CA GLN A 80 -2.91 10.42 10.49
C GLN A 80 -3.83 11.18 11.46
N HIS A 81 -4.14 12.44 11.15
CA HIS A 81 -5.02 13.30 11.95
C HIS A 81 -6.45 13.37 11.40
N ASP A 82 -6.74 12.72 10.28
CA ASP A 82 -8.07 12.63 9.69
C ASP A 82 -8.43 11.15 9.37
N PRO A 83 -8.88 10.39 10.39
CA PRO A 83 -9.23 8.98 10.21
C PRO A 83 -10.39 8.79 9.22
N ASN A 84 -11.25 9.78 9.02
CA ASN A 84 -12.35 9.70 8.06
C ASN A 84 -11.84 9.79 6.62
N ALA A 85 -10.86 10.68 6.35
CA ALA A 85 -10.19 10.70 5.06
C ALA A 85 -9.53 9.36 4.75
N HIS A 86 -8.82 8.80 5.73
CA HIS A 86 -8.18 7.50 5.56
C HIS A 86 -9.19 6.36 5.33
N LEU A 87 -10.34 6.38 6.02
CA LEU A 87 -11.41 5.41 5.80
C LEU A 87 -11.90 5.43 4.34
N ARG A 88 -12.10 6.62 3.76
CA ARG A 88 -12.48 6.76 2.35
C ARG A 88 -11.43 6.17 1.40
N ALA A 89 -10.15 6.32 1.72
CA ALA A 89 -9.06 5.72 0.94
C ALA A 89 -9.11 4.19 0.96
N ILE A 90 -9.41 3.60 2.13
CA ILE A 90 -9.61 2.15 2.28
C ILE A 90 -10.80 1.68 1.42
N GLU A 91 -11.95 2.36 1.51
CA GLU A 91 -13.14 2.00 0.73
C GLU A 91 -12.88 2.07 -0.78
N ASN A 92 -12.19 3.11 -1.23
CA ASN A 92 -11.83 3.27 -2.64
C ASN A 92 -10.87 2.17 -3.09
N TRP A 93 -9.87 1.84 -2.28
CA TRP A 93 -8.96 0.72 -2.56
C TRP A 93 -9.74 -0.60 -2.67
N GLN A 94 -10.64 -0.89 -1.74
CA GLN A 94 -11.48 -2.10 -1.79
C GLN A 94 -12.37 -2.14 -3.04
N LYS A 95 -13.02 -1.03 -3.40
CA LYS A 95 -13.84 -0.93 -4.63
C LYS A 95 -13.03 -1.12 -5.90
N SER A 96 -11.75 -0.74 -5.88
CA SER A 96 -10.85 -0.89 -7.03
C SER A 96 -10.41 -2.35 -7.27
N LEU A 97 -10.59 -3.24 -6.28
CA LEU A 97 -10.20 -4.64 -6.41
C LEU A 97 -11.03 -5.32 -7.52
N PRO A 98 -10.41 -6.14 -8.38
CA PRO A 98 -11.11 -6.86 -9.45
C PRO A 98 -12.34 -7.64 -8.98
N SER A 99 -12.27 -8.23 -7.78
CA SER A 99 -13.37 -8.97 -7.16
C SER A 99 -14.61 -8.11 -6.86
N ASN A 100 -14.45 -6.79 -6.72
CA ASN A 100 -15.52 -5.84 -6.43
C ASN A 100 -15.91 -4.99 -7.65
N LEU A 101 -15.21 -5.15 -8.77
CA LEU A 101 -15.63 -4.56 -10.03
C LEU A 101 -16.91 -5.26 -10.49
N LYS A 102 -18.05 -4.56 -10.44
CA LYS A 102 -19.28 -5.06 -11.05
C LYS A 102 -18.98 -5.35 -12.52
N ASN A 103 -19.23 -6.58 -12.96
CA ASN A 103 -19.20 -6.95 -14.38
C ASN A 103 -20.13 -5.99 -15.15
N ARG A 104 -19.55 -4.97 -15.79
CA ARG A 104 -20.30 -3.99 -16.60
C ARG A 104 -20.91 -4.60 -17.87
N ASN A 105 -20.66 -5.89 -18.14
CA ASN A 105 -20.98 -6.55 -19.40
C ASN A 105 -21.93 -7.77 -19.27
N LEU A 106 -22.85 -7.80 -18.32
CA LEU A 106 -23.98 -8.74 -18.40
C LEU A 106 -25.13 -8.05 -19.16
N PRO A 107 -25.45 -8.46 -20.41
CA PRO A 107 -26.70 -8.04 -21.03
C PRO A 107 -27.87 -8.51 -20.18
N LYS A 108 -28.86 -7.62 -20.00
CA LYS A 108 -30.14 -7.91 -19.35
C LYS A 108 -31.00 -8.82 -20.21
#